data_AF-A0A1F9P3I1-F1
#
_entry.id   AF-A0A1F9P3I1-F1
#
_cell.length_a   1.000
_cell.length_b   1.000
_cell.length_c   1.000
_cell.angle_alpha   90.00
_cell.angle_beta   90.00
_cell.angle_gamma   90.00
#
_symmetry.space_group_name_H-M   'P 1'
#
loop_
_entity.id
_entity.type
_entity.pdbx_description
1 polymer ?
#
loop_
_entity_poly.entity_id
_entity_poly.type
_entity_poly.pdbx_seq_one_letter_code
_entity_poly.pdbx_strand_id
1 'polypeptide(L)'
;MTYLPLLLKRYSLLYEQDCSCLEYFLYSKEKMKQISRNLIVSHDLFSGSLYISKFYPEISREMNCRYLSAACFYLIAHHAVKIFHLSDNCCVNLETERAIFHSFYSRLDDFDFKIMYNRTAERVCLTGHYHEIPFRTDEILHHASLSNEE
;
A
#
# COMPACT_ATOMS: atom_id res chain seq x y z
N MET A 1 0.82 -13.39 8.59
CA MET A 1 -0.23 -12.92 7.63
C MET A 1 -1.66 -13.21 8.12
N THR A 2 -2.05 -12.75 9.32
CA THR A 2 -3.28 -13.25 10.00
C THR A 2 -4.52 -12.37 9.75
N TYR A 3 -4.35 -11.15 9.22
CA TYR A 3 -5.42 -10.14 9.18
C TYR A 3 -5.99 -9.84 7.78
N LEU A 4 -5.40 -10.40 6.72
CA LEU A 4 -5.87 -10.19 5.35
C LEU A 4 -7.33 -10.67 5.14
N PRO A 5 -7.76 -11.86 5.62
CA PRO A 5 -9.17 -12.26 5.50
C PRO A 5 -10.12 -11.28 6.20
N LEU A 6 -9.71 -10.71 7.34
CA LEU A 6 -10.50 -9.72 8.05
C LEU A 6 -10.59 -8.39 7.29
N LEU A 7 -9.48 -7.95 6.66
CA LEU A 7 -9.47 -6.79 5.79
C LEU A 7 -10.47 -6.98 4.64
N LEU A 8 -10.35 -8.08 3.90
CA LEU A 8 -11.20 -8.35 2.73
C LEU A 8 -12.67 -8.62 3.11
N LYS A 9 -12.94 -9.11 4.32
CA LYS A 9 -14.31 -9.22 4.83
C LYS A 9 -14.96 -7.84 5.02
N ARG A 10 -14.20 -6.84 5.45
CA ARG A 10 -14.71 -5.50 5.83
C ARG A 10 -14.62 -4.47 4.72
N TYR A 11 -13.64 -4.64 3.83
CA TYR A 11 -13.31 -3.65 2.82
C TYR A 11 -13.16 -4.29 1.45
N SER A 12 -13.46 -3.52 0.42
CA SER A 12 -13.09 -3.82 -0.97
C SER A 12 -11.97 -2.87 -1.37
N LEU A 13 -11.02 -3.36 -2.17
CA LEU A 13 -9.94 -2.53 -2.70
C LEU A 13 -10.06 -2.48 -4.22
N LEU A 14 -10.20 -1.28 -4.76
CA LEU A 14 -10.19 -1.00 -6.18
C LEU A 14 -8.88 -0.30 -6.55
N TYR A 15 -8.51 -0.36 -7.82
CA TYR A 15 -7.39 0.42 -8.34
C TYR A 15 -7.66 1.00 -9.72
N GLU A 16 -7.00 2.13 -9.99
CA GLU A 16 -6.84 2.69 -11.32
C GLU A 16 -5.35 2.76 -11.65
N GLN A 17 -5.02 2.51 -12.92
CA GLN A 17 -3.66 2.63 -13.43
C GLN A 17 -3.57 3.78 -14.42
N ASP A 18 -2.62 4.68 -14.20
CA ASP A 18 -2.19 5.67 -15.16
C ASP A 18 -0.68 5.54 -15.37
N CYS A 19 -0.28 5.01 -16.53
CA CYS A 19 1.11 4.76 -16.89
C CYS A 19 1.86 3.95 -15.80
N SER A 20 2.87 4.57 -15.18
CA SER A 20 3.68 4.00 -14.10
C SER A 20 3.14 4.34 -12.71
N CYS A 21 1.88 4.73 -12.59
CA CYS A 21 1.20 5.10 -11.35
C CYS A 21 -0.04 4.23 -11.13
N LEU A 22 -0.24 3.80 -9.90
CA LEU A 22 -1.42 3.09 -9.41
C LEU A 22 -2.04 3.89 -8.28
N GLU A 23 -3.30 4.26 -8.45
CA GLU A 23 -4.12 4.80 -7.38
C GLU A 23 -5.07 3.73 -6.87
N TYR A 24 -5.16 3.60 -5.55
CA TYR A 24 -6.01 2.62 -4.88
C TYR A 24 -7.12 3.29 -4.09
N PHE A 25 -8.28 2.62 -4.08
CA PHE A 25 -9.49 3.10 -3.45
C PHE A 25 -10.02 2.02 -2.52
N LEU A 26 -10.01 2.29 -1.21
CA LEU A 26 -10.50 1.38 -0.19
C LEU A 26 -11.93 1.75 0.19
N TYR A 27 -12.85 0.82 0.00
CA TYR A 27 -14.27 0.97 0.29
C TYR A 27 -14.66 0.17 1.52
N SER A 28 -15.37 0.80 2.45
CA SER A 28 -16.01 0.11 3.58
C SER A 28 -17.30 -0.54 3.11
N LYS A 29 -17.40 -1.87 3.27
CA LYS A 29 -18.61 -2.64 2.98
C LYS A 29 -19.74 -2.35 3.98
N GLU A 30 -19.39 -2.03 5.22
CA GLU A 30 -20.36 -1.65 6.26
C GLU A 30 -20.97 -0.27 5.98
N LYS A 31 -20.13 0.71 5.64
CA LYS A 31 -20.56 2.10 5.44
C LYS A 31 -20.95 2.41 4.00
N MET A 32 -20.82 1.43 3.10
CA MET A 32 -21.10 1.53 1.67
C MET A 32 -20.46 2.77 1.01
N LYS A 33 -19.22 3.08 1.39
CA LYS A 33 -18.50 4.25 0.89
C LYS A 33 -17.00 4.07 0.86
N GLN A 34 -16.34 4.83 0.00
CA GLN A 34 -14.88 4.98 0.05
C GLN A 34 -14.45 5.62 1.37
N ILE A 35 -13.38 5.08 1.95
CA ILE A 35 -12.78 5.61 3.18
C ILE A 35 -11.34 6.08 2.98
N SER A 36 -10.58 5.51 2.04
CA SER A 36 -9.20 5.93 1.81
C SER A 36 -9.12 7.33 1.24
N ARG A 37 -7.99 7.98 1.50
CA ARG A 37 -7.60 9.25 0.90
C ARG A 37 -6.22 9.11 0.30
N ASN A 38 -6.09 9.14 -1.03
CA ASN A 38 -4.80 9.09 -1.71
C ASN A 38 -3.93 7.87 -1.30
N LEU A 39 -4.24 6.70 -1.84
CA LEU A 39 -3.34 5.54 -1.78
C LEU A 39 -2.63 5.44 -3.13
N ILE A 40 -1.44 6.01 -3.24
CA ILE A 40 -0.77 6.18 -4.53
C ILE A 40 0.59 5.49 -4.48
N VAL A 41 0.81 4.60 -5.45
CA VAL A 41 2.05 3.87 -5.65
C VAL A 41 2.51 4.04 -7.09
N SER A 42 3.78 4.34 -7.28
CA SER A 42 4.37 4.55 -8.59
C SER A 42 5.61 3.70 -8.78
N HIS A 43 5.88 3.32 -10.03
CA HIS A 43 7.12 2.69 -10.44
C HIS A 43 8.13 3.76 -10.85
N ASP A 44 9.27 3.81 -10.16
CA ASP A 44 10.44 4.55 -10.62
C ASP A 44 11.17 3.75 -11.70
N LEU A 45 10.91 4.11 -12.96
CA LEU A 45 11.46 3.45 -14.15
C LEU A 45 12.99 3.51 -14.23
N PHE A 46 13.63 4.47 -13.58
CA PHE A 46 15.09 4.61 -13.63
C PHE A 46 15.78 3.67 -12.66
N SER A 47 15.22 3.52 -11.46
CA SER A 47 15.80 2.67 -10.41
C SER A 47 15.19 1.27 -10.34
N GLY A 48 14.12 1.00 -11.08
CA GLY A 48 13.37 -0.26 -10.97
C GLY A 48 12.72 -0.45 -9.60
N SER A 49 12.45 0.65 -8.90
CA SER A 49 11.96 0.63 -7.52
C SER A 49 10.48 0.96 -7.44
N LEU A 50 9.83 0.47 -6.38
CA LEU A 50 8.49 0.89 -6.01
C LEU A 50 8.58 2.15 -5.15
N TYR A 51 7.78 3.17 -5.48
CA TYR A 51 7.66 4.37 -4.67
C TYR A 51 6.23 4.56 -4.15
N ILE A 52 6.06 4.59 -2.84
CA ILE A 52 4.76 4.78 -2.19
C ILE A 52 4.62 6.27 -1.87
N SER A 53 3.94 6.98 -2.77
CA SER A 53 3.79 8.43 -2.70
C SER A 53 2.91 8.88 -1.54
N LYS A 54 1.78 8.19 -1.34
CA LYS A 54 0.82 8.48 -0.28
C LYS A 54 0.18 7.18 0.20
N PHE A 55 0.11 7.00 1.52
CA PHE A 55 -0.52 5.84 2.14
C PHE A 55 -1.41 6.27 3.30
N TYR A 56 -2.60 6.79 2.99
CA TYR A 56 -3.63 7.11 3.99
C TYR A 56 -4.87 6.24 3.78
N PRO A 57 -4.83 4.98 4.26
CA PRO A 57 -5.96 4.07 4.09
C PRO A 57 -7.15 4.45 4.99
N GLU A 58 -6.96 5.35 5.96
CA GLU A 58 -7.96 5.83 6.94
C GLU A 58 -8.60 4.72 7.80
N ILE A 59 -8.10 3.49 7.68
CA ILE A 59 -8.51 2.31 8.47
C ILE A 59 -8.29 2.54 9.97
N SER A 60 -7.25 3.29 10.36
CA SER A 60 -6.90 3.57 11.76
C SER A 60 -8.00 4.29 12.54
N ARG A 61 -8.98 4.89 11.86
CA ARG A 61 -10.16 5.51 12.50
C ARG A 61 -11.25 4.50 12.89
N GLU A 62 -11.08 3.23 12.52
CA GLU A 62 -12.02 2.14 12.81
C GLU A 62 -11.53 1.29 14.01
N MET A 63 -12.39 0.48 14.65
CA MET A 63 -11.96 -0.37 15.78
C MET A 63 -11.04 -1.53 15.36
N ASN A 64 -10.00 -1.83 16.16
CA ASN A 64 -9.03 -2.93 15.96
C ASN A 64 -8.22 -2.84 14.64
N CYS A 65 -7.78 -1.63 14.32
CA CYS A 65 -7.37 -1.19 12.99
C CYS A 65 -5.86 -1.23 12.68
N ARG A 66 -4.98 -1.26 13.69
CA ARG A 66 -3.52 -1.14 13.47
C ARG A 66 -2.98 -2.22 12.53
N TYR A 67 -3.46 -3.44 12.70
CA TYR A 67 -3.04 -4.60 11.89
C TYR A 67 -3.68 -4.61 10.50
N LEU A 68 -4.80 -3.90 10.32
CA LEU A 68 -5.48 -3.80 9.03
C LEU A 68 -4.79 -2.80 8.10
N SER A 69 -4.23 -1.71 8.63
CA SER A 69 -3.35 -0.83 7.84
C SER A 69 -2.12 -1.56 7.33
N ALA A 70 -1.50 -2.42 8.16
CA ALA A 70 -0.40 -3.27 7.72
C ALA A 70 -0.88 -4.23 6.62
N ALA A 71 -1.95 -4.99 6.85
CA ALA A 71 -2.49 -5.91 5.84
C ALA A 71 -2.80 -5.21 4.50
N CYS A 72 -3.34 -4.00 4.54
CA CYS A 72 -3.61 -3.17 3.38
C CYS A 72 -2.32 -2.76 2.66
N PHE A 73 -1.29 -2.35 3.42
CA PHE A 73 0.03 -2.04 2.87
C PHE A 73 0.64 -3.22 2.12
N TYR A 74 0.66 -4.40 2.74
CA TYR A 74 1.17 -5.62 2.10
C TYR A 74 0.39 -5.92 0.81
N LEU A 75 -0.94 -5.93 0.87
CA LEU A 75 -1.79 -6.21 -0.28
C LEU A 75 -1.49 -5.28 -1.46
N ILE A 76 -1.36 -3.97 -1.19
CA ILE A 76 -1.04 -2.96 -2.21
C ILE A 76 0.38 -3.14 -2.76
N ALA A 77 1.37 -3.38 -1.90
CA ALA A 77 2.76 -3.56 -2.32
C ALA A 77 2.93 -4.80 -3.22
N HIS A 78 2.37 -5.95 -2.81
CA HIS A 78 2.37 -7.18 -3.62
C HIS A 78 1.68 -6.97 -4.96
N HIS A 79 0.54 -6.28 -4.97
CA HIS A 79 -0.20 -6.01 -6.20
C HIS A 79 0.59 -5.08 -7.13
N ALA A 80 1.15 -3.99 -6.61
CA ALA A 80 1.90 -3.04 -7.42
C ALA A 80 3.16 -3.66 -8.04
N VAL A 81 3.91 -4.47 -7.27
CA VAL A 81 5.06 -5.22 -7.78
C VAL A 81 4.64 -6.15 -8.92
N LYS A 82 3.52 -6.85 -8.79
CA LYS A 82 2.98 -7.75 -9.82
C LYS A 82 2.55 -6.99 -11.08
N ILE A 83 1.83 -5.87 -10.94
CA ILE A 83 1.33 -5.06 -12.06
C ILE A 83 2.49 -4.39 -12.82
N PHE A 84 3.49 -3.89 -12.11
CA PHE A 84 4.66 -3.25 -12.73
C PHE A 84 5.76 -4.23 -13.15
N HIS A 85 5.57 -5.53 -12.92
CA HIS A 85 6.55 -6.58 -13.22
C HIS A 85 7.94 -6.31 -12.60
N LEU A 86 7.98 -5.84 -11.35
CA LEU A 86 9.24 -5.61 -10.64
C LEU A 86 9.85 -6.93 -10.18
N SER A 87 11.17 -6.97 -10.09
CA SER A 87 11.88 -8.15 -9.59
C SER A 87 11.69 -8.33 -8.09
N ASP A 88 11.88 -9.57 -7.63
CA ASP A 88 12.16 -9.81 -6.21
C ASP A 88 13.33 -8.94 -5.72
N ASN A 89 13.32 -8.61 -4.43
CA ASN A 89 14.28 -7.72 -3.79
C ASN A 89 14.30 -6.29 -4.37
N CYS A 90 13.27 -5.86 -5.11
CA CYS A 90 13.18 -4.46 -5.54
C CYS A 90 13.06 -3.53 -4.32
N CYS A 91 13.65 -2.34 -4.41
CA CYS A 91 13.53 -1.36 -3.35
C CYS A 91 12.09 -0.82 -3.25
N VAL A 92 11.63 -0.66 -2.01
CA VAL A 92 10.38 0.03 -1.70
C VAL A 92 10.74 1.33 -0.98
N ASN A 93 10.43 2.45 -1.61
CA ASN A 93 10.82 3.78 -1.17
C ASN A 93 9.57 4.58 -0.80
N LEU A 94 9.62 5.36 0.28
CA LEU A 94 8.52 6.25 0.67
C LEU A 94 9.00 7.40 1.55
N GLU A 95 8.20 8.46 1.60
CA GLU A 95 8.43 9.57 2.53
C GLU A 95 7.33 9.59 3.59
N THR A 96 7.73 9.76 4.86
CA THR A 96 6.78 9.79 5.99
C THR A 96 7.31 10.64 7.14
N GLU A 97 6.51 10.81 8.19
CA GLU A 97 6.96 11.45 9.43
C GLU A 97 7.76 10.46 10.27
N ARG A 98 8.79 10.96 10.97
CA ARG A 98 9.62 10.14 11.86
C ARG A 98 8.79 9.35 12.88
N ALA A 99 7.75 9.97 13.44
CA ALA A 99 6.86 9.30 14.40
C ALA A 99 6.08 8.13 13.76
N ILE A 100 5.67 8.27 12.51
CA ILE A 100 4.98 7.20 11.76
C ILE A 100 5.96 6.07 11.45
N PHE A 101 7.21 6.38 11.09
CA PHE A 101 8.25 5.36 10.93
C PHE A 101 8.40 4.48 12.17
N HIS A 102 8.62 5.09 13.35
CA HIS A 102 8.81 4.32 14.59
C HIS A 102 7.56 3.57 15.07
N SER A 103 6.36 4.07 14.75
CA SER A 103 5.11 3.49 15.21
C SER A 103 4.48 2.48 14.25
N PHE A 104 4.86 2.50 12.97
CA PHE A 104 4.29 1.66 11.91
C PHE A 104 5.36 1.00 11.04
N TYR A 105 6.10 1.75 10.21
CA TYR A 105 6.97 1.16 9.18
C TYR A 105 8.14 0.35 9.71
N SER A 106 8.75 0.76 10.83
CA SER A 106 9.83 0.01 11.50
C SER A 106 9.39 -1.35 12.09
N ARG A 107 8.08 -1.64 12.08
CA ARG A 107 7.50 -2.90 12.56
C ARG A 107 7.05 -3.81 11.41
N LEU A 108 7.25 -3.38 10.17
CA LEU A 108 6.98 -4.17 8.97
C LEU A 108 8.26 -4.95 8.63
N ASP A 109 8.56 -5.97 9.42
CA ASP A 109 9.85 -6.68 9.39
C ASP A 109 10.14 -7.30 8.01
N ASP A 110 9.11 -7.69 7.25
CA ASP A 110 9.27 -8.27 5.92
C ASP A 110 9.84 -7.28 4.89
N PHE A 111 9.72 -5.97 5.14
CA PHE A 111 10.26 -4.93 4.27
C PHE A 111 11.61 -4.36 4.76
N ASP A 112 11.99 -4.61 6.01
CA ASP A 112 13.22 -4.08 6.64
C ASP A 112 13.45 -2.58 6.36
N PHE A 113 12.41 -1.75 6.57
CA PHE A 113 12.49 -0.31 6.29
C PHE A 113 13.54 0.39 7.15
N LYS A 114 14.42 1.15 6.50
CA LYS A 114 15.44 1.99 7.13
C LYS A 114 15.31 3.43 6.67
N ILE A 115 15.66 4.37 7.56
CA ILE A 115 15.77 5.79 7.20
C ILE A 115 17.01 5.97 6.33
N MET A 116 16.83 6.41 5.09
CA MET A 116 17.96 6.75 4.22
C MET A 116 18.51 8.14 4.52
N TYR A 117 17.62 9.13 4.66
CA TYR A 117 18.00 10.49 4.98
C TYR A 117 16.83 11.27 5.57
N ASN A 118 17.17 12.35 6.28
CA ASN A 118 16.22 13.26 6.90
C ASN A 118 15.74 14.32 5.90
N ARG A 119 14.49 14.73 6.04
CA ARG A 119 13.87 15.84 5.31
C ARG A 119 13.48 16.94 6.30
N THR A 120 13.04 18.08 5.77
CA THR A 120 12.51 19.18 6.58
C THR A 120 11.22 18.76 7.31
N ALA A 121 10.88 19.47 8.38
CA ALA A 121 9.64 19.28 9.14
C ALA A 121 9.42 17.86 9.69
N GLU A 122 10.45 17.25 10.29
CA GLU A 122 10.40 15.90 10.89
C GLU A 122 10.04 14.76 9.92
N ARG A 123 10.17 15.01 8.61
CA ARG A 123 9.96 13.99 7.58
C ARG A 123 11.25 13.19 7.34
N VAL A 124 11.09 11.95 6.93
CA VAL A 124 12.17 11.02 6.61
C VAL A 124 11.85 10.26 5.34
N CYS A 125 12.86 10.03 4.52
CA CYS A 125 12.76 9.10 3.39
C CYS A 125 13.20 7.71 3.86
N LEU A 126 12.34 6.73 3.63
CA LEU A 126 12.58 5.33 3.95
C LEU A 126 12.88 4.54 2.69
N THR A 127 13.72 3.53 2.85
CA THR A 127 13.96 2.46 1.88
C THR A 127 13.83 1.14 2.61
N GLY A 128 13.09 0.22 2.01
CA GLY A 128 13.02 -1.18 2.38
C GLY A 128 13.20 -2.05 1.13
N HIS A 129 13.08 -3.35 1.30
CA HIS A 129 13.18 -4.34 0.23
C HIS A 129 11.90 -5.16 0.17
N TYR A 130 11.36 -5.33 -1.02
CA TYR A 130 10.26 -6.24 -1.23
C TYR A 130 10.80 -7.67 -1.32
N HIS A 131 10.15 -8.60 -0.62
CA HIS A 131 10.42 -10.03 -0.77
C HIS A 131 9.18 -10.71 -1.33
N GLU A 132 9.36 -11.43 -2.43
CA GLU A 132 8.29 -12.20 -3.03
C GLU A 132 7.87 -13.33 -2.10
N ILE A 133 6.60 -13.29 -1.71
CA ILE A 133 5.94 -14.38 -1.02
C ILE A 133 4.69 -14.78 -1.80
N PRO A 134 4.27 -16.05 -1.77
CA PRO A 134 3.01 -16.47 -2.38
C PRO A 134 1.84 -15.68 -1.78
N PHE A 135 1.36 -14.68 -2.52
CA PHE A 135 0.35 -13.74 -2.06
C PHE A 135 -0.69 -13.54 -3.16
N ARG A 136 -1.95 -13.85 -2.83
CA ARG A 136 -3.06 -13.65 -3.77
C ARG A 136 -3.53 -12.20 -3.71
N THR A 137 -3.45 -11.52 -4.84
CA THR A 137 -3.92 -10.13 -5.01
C THR A 137 -5.16 -10.06 -5.90
N ASP A 138 -5.76 -11.21 -6.23
CA ASP A 138 -6.88 -11.35 -7.17
C ASP A 138 -8.15 -10.62 -6.69
N GLU A 139 -8.21 -10.30 -5.40
CA GLU A 139 -9.32 -9.61 -4.73
C GLU A 139 -9.29 -8.09 -4.95
N ILE A 140 -8.21 -7.55 -5.53
CA ILE A 140 -8.14 -6.14 -5.93
C ILE A 140 -8.71 -6.02 -7.33
N LEU A 141 -9.75 -5.21 -7.48
CA LEU A 141 -10.46 -5.08 -8.75
C LEU A 141 -10.06 -3.79 -9.47
N HIS A 142 -9.92 -3.85 -10.79
CA HIS A 142 -9.69 -2.64 -11.59
C HIS A 142 -10.98 -1.82 -11.65
N HIS A 143 -10.90 -0.50 -11.43
CA HIS A 143 -12.07 0.37 -11.32
C HIS A 143 -12.90 0.39 -12.61
N ALA A 144 -12.26 0.35 -13.80
CA ALA A 144 -12.96 0.29 -15.08
C ALA A 144 -13.75 -1.02 -15.31
N SER A 145 -13.57 -2.04 -14.46
CA SER A 145 -14.35 -3.27 -14.53
C SER A 145 -15.77 -3.10 -13.96
N LEU A 146 -16.05 -2.00 -13.24
CA LEU A 146 -17.36 -1.71 -12.64
C LEU A 146 -18.24 -0.81 -13.51
N SER A 147 -17.68 -0.18 -14.55
CA SER A 147 -18.37 0.74 -15.45
C SER A 147 -19.04 0.07 -16.67
N ASN A 148 -18.99 -1.26 -16.77
CA ASN A 148 -19.58 -2.03 -17.88
C ASN A 148 -20.88 -2.77 -17.51
N GLU A 149 -21.51 -2.43 -16.37
CA GLU A 149 -22.79 -3.01 -15.92
C GLU A 149 -23.96 -1.99 -15.93
N GLU A 150 -23.98 -1.06 -16.89
CA GLU A 150 -25.17 -0.23 -17.21
C GLU A 150 -25.73 -0.51 -18.60
#